data_AF-A0A0A8WSC9-F1
#
_entry.id   AF-A0A0A8WSC9-F1
#
_cell.length_a   1.000
_cell.length_b   1.000
_cell.length_c   1.000
_cell.angle_alpha   90.00
_cell.angle_beta   90.00
_cell.angle_gamma   90.00
#
_symmetry.space_group_name_H-M   'P 1'
#
loop_
_entity.id
_entity.type
_entity.pdbx_description
1 polymer ?
#
loop_
_entity_poly.entity_id
_entity_poly.type
_entity_poly.pdbx_seq_one_letter_code
_entity_poly.pdbx_strand_id
1 'polypeptide(L)'
;MLKKEQWGIALNNYFNRTGNIEIIFLGSESDFETAEDIIQYCRTLSDRPTYINHCGKLTFNQSIAFLATSDEFIGIDSGLLHFARILGVQCTSFWGPTDPATRLKPFPGLIESIYYRKVPCSPCVHVSEVPPCNGENICISCLYDNPNTCFSSLEVTAVINGNKESYLKLGKSR
;
A
#
# COMPACT_ATOMS: atom_id res chain seq x y z
N MET A 1 0.47 -9.21 -9.04
CA MET A 1 0.49 -8.71 -7.64
C MET A 1 1.79 -9.17 -7.00
N LEU A 2 2.13 -8.68 -5.82
CA LEU A 2 3.18 -9.36 -5.09
C LEU A 2 2.79 -10.74 -4.62
N LYS A 3 3.84 -11.46 -4.24
CA LYS A 3 3.82 -12.57 -3.29
C LYS A 3 3.84 -12.11 -1.83
N LYS A 4 3.35 -12.96 -0.94
CA LYS A 4 3.27 -12.72 0.52
C LYS A 4 4.61 -12.42 1.19
N GLU A 5 5.69 -13.00 0.68
CA GLU A 5 7.05 -12.76 1.19
C GLU A 5 7.44 -11.30 1.00
N GLN A 6 7.07 -10.75 -0.16
CA GLN A 6 7.36 -9.38 -0.51
C GLN A 6 6.54 -8.41 0.38
N TRP A 7 5.31 -8.79 0.73
CA TRP A 7 4.46 -8.09 1.70
C TRP A 7 5.08 -8.00 3.09
N GLY A 8 5.60 -9.12 3.58
CA GLY A 8 6.26 -9.13 4.88
C GLY A 8 7.46 -8.16 4.92
N ILE A 9 8.17 -7.98 3.80
CA ILE A 9 9.28 -7.02 3.77
C ILE A 9 8.76 -5.57 3.68
N ALA A 10 7.71 -5.28 2.92
CA ALA A 10 7.09 -3.95 2.92
C ALA A 10 6.59 -3.53 4.30
N LEU A 11 6.08 -4.49 5.06
CA LEU A 11 5.57 -4.28 6.41
C LEU A 11 6.64 -4.38 7.51
N ASN A 12 7.90 -4.67 7.17
CA ASN A 12 8.96 -4.92 8.16
C ASN A 12 9.17 -3.74 9.13
N ASN A 13 9.01 -2.51 8.64
CA ASN A 13 9.15 -1.31 9.47
C ASN A 13 8.11 -1.21 10.59
N TYR A 14 7.00 -1.95 10.53
CA TYR A 14 5.96 -1.96 11.58
C TYR A 14 6.18 -3.05 12.62
N PHE A 15 6.96 -4.10 12.31
CA PHE A 15 7.16 -5.24 13.21
C PHE A 15 7.89 -4.88 14.51
N ASN A 16 8.67 -3.80 14.52
CA ASN A 16 9.50 -3.37 15.65
C ASN A 16 9.08 -2.01 16.26
N ARG A 17 8.07 -1.33 15.70
CA ARG A 17 7.66 0.02 16.14
C ARG A 17 6.98 -0.01 17.50
N THR A 18 7.38 0.86 18.43
CA THR A 18 6.69 0.99 19.73
C THR A 18 5.25 1.49 19.58
N GLY A 19 4.32 1.05 20.45
CA GLY A 19 2.89 1.39 20.39
C GLY A 19 2.01 0.25 19.88
N ASN A 20 0.69 0.51 19.85
CA ASN A 20 -0.32 -0.40 19.30
C ASN A 20 -0.39 -0.17 17.79
N ILE A 21 -0.19 -1.24 17.02
CA ILE A 21 -0.21 -1.20 15.55
C ILE A 21 -1.29 -2.16 15.09
N GLU A 22 -2.21 -1.66 14.30
CA GLU A 22 -3.23 -2.43 13.62
C GLU A 22 -2.99 -2.34 12.11
N ILE A 23 -2.99 -3.50 11.46
CA ILE A 23 -2.78 -3.63 10.03
C ILE A 23 -4.08 -4.17 9.45
N ILE A 24 -4.80 -3.29 8.78
CA ILE A 24 -6.13 -3.52 8.24
C ILE A 24 -6.03 -3.75 6.74
N PHE A 25 -6.52 -4.90 6.28
CA PHE A 25 -6.56 -5.26 4.87
C PHE A 25 -7.92 -4.86 4.31
N LEU A 26 -7.89 -4.03 3.27
CA LEU A 26 -9.07 -3.56 2.55
C LEU A 26 -9.02 -4.11 1.13
N GLY A 27 -10.18 -4.48 0.60
CA GLY A 27 -10.28 -5.08 -0.72
C GLY A 27 -11.67 -5.61 -1.00
N SER A 28 -11.83 -6.14 -2.20
CA SER A 28 -13.02 -6.88 -2.61
C SER A 28 -13.05 -8.27 -1.97
N GLU A 29 -14.14 -9.00 -2.18
CA GLU A 29 -14.25 -10.39 -1.71
C GLU A 29 -13.16 -11.30 -2.32
N SER A 30 -12.77 -11.07 -3.58
CA SER A 30 -11.70 -11.85 -4.23
C SER A 30 -10.31 -11.64 -3.61
N ASP A 31 -10.11 -10.59 -2.82
CA ASP A 31 -8.84 -10.30 -2.15
C ASP A 31 -8.72 -11.01 -0.79
N PHE A 32 -9.79 -11.64 -0.30
CA PHE A 32 -9.86 -12.19 1.06
C PHE A 32 -8.78 -13.26 1.32
N GLU A 33 -8.71 -14.30 0.49
CA GLU A 33 -7.74 -15.39 0.65
C GLU A 33 -6.29 -14.91 0.52
N THR A 34 -6.05 -13.97 -0.41
CA THR A 34 -4.72 -13.38 -0.58
C THR A 34 -4.30 -12.58 0.66
N ALA A 35 -5.24 -11.82 1.25
CA ALA A 35 -4.98 -11.12 2.50
C ALA A 35 -4.71 -12.08 3.67
N GLU A 36 -5.48 -13.18 3.81
CA GLU A 36 -5.21 -14.20 4.84
C GLU A 36 -3.83 -14.84 4.69
N ASP A 37 -3.42 -15.20 3.47
CA ASP A 37 -2.08 -15.73 3.19
C ASP A 37 -0.96 -14.78 3.62
N ILE A 38 -1.16 -13.47 3.40
CA ILE A 38 -0.21 -12.43 3.78
C ILE A 38 -0.19 -12.25 5.29
N ILE A 39 -1.36 -12.19 5.93
CA ILE A 39 -1.48 -12.08 7.39
C ILE A 39 -0.78 -13.26 8.06
N GLN A 40 -1.03 -14.48 7.59
CA GLN A 40 -0.43 -15.68 8.14
C GLN A 40 1.09 -15.67 8.00
N TYR A 41 1.62 -15.22 6.86
CA TYR A 41 3.05 -15.03 6.68
C TYR A 41 3.61 -13.96 7.62
N CYS A 42 2.99 -12.79 7.73
CA CYS A 42 3.46 -11.70 8.58
C CYS A 42 3.46 -12.07 10.06
N ARG A 43 2.50 -12.87 10.52
CA ARG A 43 2.50 -13.45 11.88
C ARG A 43 3.70 -14.33 12.16
N THR A 44 4.27 -15.01 11.15
CA THR A 44 5.53 -15.75 11.34
C THR A 44 6.75 -14.86 11.54
N LEU A 45 6.65 -13.58 11.14
CA LEU A 45 7.73 -12.59 11.25
C LEU A 45 7.64 -11.78 12.55
N SER A 46 6.42 -11.46 13.00
CA SER A 46 6.18 -10.72 14.24
C SER A 46 4.73 -10.84 14.71
N ASP A 47 4.55 -11.13 16.00
CA ASP A 47 3.26 -11.12 16.69
C ASP A 47 2.84 -9.72 17.17
N ARG A 48 3.63 -8.69 16.84
CA ARG A 48 3.43 -7.36 17.40
C ARG A 48 2.22 -6.62 16.81
N PRO A 49 2.03 -6.55 15.47
CA PRO A 49 0.85 -5.90 14.92
C PRO A 49 -0.38 -6.79 15.09
N THR A 50 -1.52 -6.17 15.36
CA THR A 50 -2.82 -6.83 15.19
C THR A 50 -3.18 -6.78 13.71
N TYR A 51 -3.58 -7.91 13.12
CA TYR A 51 -3.98 -7.96 11.72
C TYR A 51 -5.50 -8.16 11.61
N ILE A 52 -6.16 -7.34 10.79
CA ILE A 52 -7.61 -7.37 10.58
C ILE A 52 -7.89 -7.48 9.09
N ASN A 53 -8.59 -8.55 8.69
CA ASN A 53 -9.03 -8.73 7.31
C ASN A 53 -10.46 -8.22 7.10
N HIS A 54 -10.61 -7.11 6.38
CA HIS A 54 -11.87 -6.51 5.98
C HIS A 54 -12.18 -6.66 4.48
N CYS A 55 -11.37 -7.40 3.72
CA CYS A 55 -11.64 -7.72 2.32
C CYS A 55 -13.02 -8.37 2.17
N GLY A 56 -13.85 -7.83 1.27
CA GLY A 56 -15.23 -8.31 1.05
C GLY A 56 -16.22 -8.03 2.19
N LYS A 57 -15.80 -7.45 3.30
CA LYS A 57 -16.65 -7.19 4.48
C LYS A 57 -17.17 -5.76 4.57
N LEU A 58 -16.57 -4.84 3.81
CA LEU A 58 -16.90 -3.43 3.81
C LEU A 58 -17.39 -2.99 2.43
N THR A 59 -18.37 -2.10 2.43
CA THR A 59 -18.71 -1.32 1.22
C THR A 59 -17.58 -0.38 0.86
N PHE A 60 -17.54 0.06 -0.40
CA PHE A 60 -16.53 1.02 -0.86
C PHE A 60 -16.45 2.29 -0.01
N ASN A 61 -17.60 2.86 0.37
CA ASN A 61 -17.66 4.05 1.23
C ASN A 61 -17.14 3.78 2.64
N GLN A 62 -17.36 2.59 3.20
CA GLN A 62 -16.80 2.21 4.49
C GLN A 62 -15.29 2.04 4.42
N SER A 63 -14.75 1.48 3.34
CA SER A 63 -13.30 1.41 3.12
C SER A 63 -12.67 2.80 3.06
N ILE A 64 -13.31 3.75 2.37
CA ILE A 64 -12.87 5.17 2.36
C ILE A 64 -12.96 5.79 3.76
N ALA A 65 -14.00 5.49 4.54
CA ALA A 65 -14.14 6.00 5.90
C ALA A 65 -13.01 5.49 6.83
N PHE A 66 -12.66 4.21 6.75
CA PHE A 66 -11.49 3.65 7.45
C PHE A 66 -10.20 4.36 7.03
N LEU A 67 -10.01 4.52 5.72
CA LEU A 67 -8.85 5.19 5.15
C LEU A 67 -8.69 6.62 5.69
N ALA A 68 -9.78 7.38 5.80
CA ALA A 68 -9.77 8.75 6.31
C ALA A 68 -9.33 8.87 7.78
N THR A 69 -9.44 7.80 8.57
CA THR A 69 -8.99 7.76 9.96
C THR A 69 -7.61 7.15 10.16
N SER A 70 -7.01 6.63 9.09
CA SER A 70 -5.76 5.88 9.14
C SER A 70 -4.54 6.78 9.02
N ASP A 71 -3.41 6.32 9.56
CA ASP A 71 -2.16 7.09 9.53
C ASP A 71 -1.40 6.89 8.22
N GLU A 72 -1.44 5.67 7.67
CA GLU A 72 -0.73 5.31 6.45
C GLU A 72 -1.49 4.29 5.60
N PHE A 73 -1.46 4.51 4.30
CA PHE A 73 -1.93 3.59 3.27
C PHE A 73 -0.74 3.02 2.51
N ILE A 74 -0.71 1.71 2.33
CA ILE A 74 0.35 0.99 1.63
C ILE A 74 -0.35 0.15 0.57
N GLY A 75 -0.08 0.31 -0.73
CA GLY A 75 -0.76 -0.52 -1.73
C GLY A 75 -0.48 -0.28 -3.20
N ILE A 76 -1.32 -0.81 -4.07
CA ILE A 76 -1.12 -0.75 -5.53
C ILE A 76 -1.77 0.47 -6.17
N ASP A 77 -1.55 0.63 -7.47
CA ASP A 77 -2.39 1.48 -8.32
C ASP A 77 -3.84 0.96 -8.32
N SER A 78 -4.65 1.49 -7.40
CA SER A 78 -6.08 1.19 -7.26
C SER A 78 -6.88 2.42 -6.88
N GLY A 79 -8.21 2.26 -6.87
CA GLY A 79 -9.12 3.28 -6.37
C GLY A 79 -8.76 3.76 -4.96
N LEU A 80 -8.46 2.88 -4.01
CA LEU A 80 -8.17 3.29 -2.63
C LEU A 80 -6.89 4.12 -2.53
N LEU A 81 -5.86 3.85 -3.33
CA LEU A 81 -4.68 4.71 -3.40
C LEU A 81 -5.07 6.14 -3.79
N HIS A 82 -5.87 6.30 -4.84
CA HIS A 82 -6.28 7.63 -5.30
C HIS A 82 -7.11 8.37 -4.23
N PHE A 83 -7.97 7.68 -3.49
CA PHE A 83 -8.69 8.26 -2.35
C PHE A 83 -7.78 8.59 -1.17
N ALA A 84 -6.80 7.74 -0.84
CA ALA A 84 -5.83 7.98 0.23
C ALA A 84 -5.08 9.30 0.00
N ARG A 85 -4.64 9.51 -1.25
CA ARG A 85 -3.95 10.74 -1.69
C ARG A 85 -4.83 11.98 -1.54
N ILE A 86 -6.12 11.89 -1.91
CA ILE A 86 -7.09 13.00 -1.76
C ILE A 86 -7.35 13.32 -0.29
N LEU A 87 -7.42 12.29 0.56
CA LEU A 87 -7.62 12.41 2.00
C LEU A 87 -6.38 12.90 2.75
N GLY A 88 -5.22 13.00 2.08
CA GLY A 88 -3.96 13.41 2.69
C GLY A 88 -3.34 12.35 3.60
N VAL A 89 -3.76 11.09 3.46
CA VAL A 89 -3.16 9.97 4.19
C VAL A 89 -1.77 9.72 3.61
N GLN A 90 -0.78 9.45 4.47
CA GLN A 90 0.56 9.07 3.99
C GLN A 90 0.45 7.84 3.09
N CYS A 91 1.04 7.88 1.89
CA CYS A 91 0.87 6.82 0.89
C CYS A 91 2.19 6.16 0.52
N THR A 92 2.24 4.83 0.57
CA THR A 92 3.33 4.04 0.01
C THR A 92 2.75 3.18 -1.10
N SER A 93 3.14 3.42 -2.36
CA SER A 93 2.45 2.84 -3.52
C SER A 93 3.37 2.08 -4.48
N PHE A 94 2.85 0.99 -5.05
CA PHE A 94 3.63 0.02 -5.82
C PHE A 94 3.07 -0.20 -7.21
N TRP A 95 3.93 0.00 -8.18
CA TRP A 95 3.58 0.12 -9.57
C TRP A 95 4.39 -0.87 -10.40
N GLY A 96 3.76 -1.38 -11.45
CA GLY A 96 4.39 -2.32 -12.35
C GLY A 96 3.86 -2.17 -13.76
N PRO A 97 2.63 -2.58 -14.06
CA PRO A 97 2.13 -2.54 -15.44
C PRO A 97 1.70 -1.12 -15.87
N THR A 98 1.36 -0.25 -14.91
CA THR A 98 1.02 1.16 -15.13
C THR A 98 2.21 2.06 -14.79
N ASP A 99 2.44 3.11 -15.58
CA ASP A 99 3.42 4.16 -15.27
C ASP A 99 2.80 5.19 -14.30
N PRO A 100 3.34 5.35 -13.06
CA PRO A 100 2.82 6.31 -12.09
C PRO A 100 2.83 7.75 -12.61
N ALA A 101 3.79 8.14 -13.47
CA ALA A 101 3.85 9.50 -14.00
C ALA A 101 2.66 9.85 -14.90
N THR A 102 1.93 8.84 -15.40
CA THR A 102 0.73 9.02 -16.22
C THR A 102 -0.56 9.06 -15.40
N ARG A 103 -0.51 8.58 -14.14
CA ARG A 103 -1.69 8.46 -13.27
C ARG A 103 -1.67 9.42 -12.09
N LEU A 104 -0.50 9.76 -11.60
CA LEU A 104 -0.32 10.63 -10.45
C LEU A 104 0.05 12.03 -10.91
N LYS A 105 -0.53 13.02 -10.22
CA LYS A 105 -0.08 14.41 -10.26
C LYS A 105 0.50 14.77 -8.90
N PRO A 106 1.55 15.60 -8.82
CA PRO A 106 2.04 16.12 -7.56
C PRO A 106 0.91 16.72 -6.74
N PHE A 107 0.79 16.31 -5.48
CA PHE A 107 -0.21 16.84 -4.55
C PHE A 107 0.52 17.58 -3.41
N PRO A 108 0.44 18.92 -3.33
CA PRO A 108 1.17 19.69 -2.33
C PRO A 108 0.89 19.22 -0.91
N GLY A 109 1.95 18.95 -0.14
CA GLY A 109 1.86 18.52 1.26
C GLY A 109 1.57 17.04 1.48
N LEU A 110 1.35 16.25 0.41
CA LEU A 110 1.19 14.80 0.53
C LEU A 110 2.54 14.13 0.78
N ILE A 111 2.61 13.30 1.82
CA ILE A 111 3.75 12.41 2.06
C ILE A 111 3.49 11.13 1.27
N GLU A 112 4.22 10.91 0.18
CA GLU A 112 4.10 9.69 -0.59
C GLU A 112 5.45 9.10 -1.02
N SER A 113 5.51 7.77 -1.02
CA SER A 113 6.60 6.99 -1.58
C SER A 113 6.07 6.17 -2.76
N ILE A 114 6.69 6.31 -3.91
CA ILE A 114 6.27 5.66 -5.16
C ILE A 114 7.36 4.68 -5.60
N TYR A 115 6.97 3.43 -5.74
CA TYR A 115 7.85 2.33 -6.06
C TYR A 115 7.51 1.81 -7.45
N TYR A 116 8.39 2.10 -8.40
CA TYR A 116 8.22 1.72 -9.79
C TYR A 116 9.56 1.38 -10.39
N ARG A 117 9.62 0.26 -11.11
CA ARG A 117 10.79 -0.11 -11.91
C ARG A 117 10.35 -0.35 -13.34
N LYS A 118 10.89 0.46 -14.24
CA LYS A 118 10.71 0.24 -15.67
C LYS A 118 11.46 -1.02 -16.08
N VAL A 119 10.74 -1.94 -16.69
CA VAL A 119 11.27 -3.19 -17.29
C VAL A 119 10.79 -3.28 -18.73
N PRO A 120 11.39 -4.11 -19.61
CA PRO A 120 11.02 -4.14 -21.02
C PRO A 120 9.53 -4.34 -21.32
N CYS A 121 8.82 -5.08 -20.46
CA CYS A 121 7.38 -5.32 -20.62
C CYS A 121 6.49 -4.24 -19.97
N SER A 122 7.04 -3.15 -19.41
CA SER A 122 6.30 -2.14 -18.64
C SER A 122 6.68 -0.70 -19.06
N PRO A 123 5.71 0.23 -19.13
CA PRO A 123 4.28 0.01 -18.89
C PRO A 123 3.64 -0.81 -20.02
N CYS A 124 2.66 -1.66 -19.68
CA CYS A 124 1.90 -2.45 -20.66
C CYS A 124 0.39 -2.22 -20.53
N VAL A 125 -0.07 -1.82 -19.36
CA VAL A 125 -1.46 -1.44 -19.14
C VAL A 125 -1.71 -0.10 -19.86
N HIS A 126 -2.69 -0.10 -20.78
CA HIS A 126 -3.05 0.98 -21.71
C HIS A 126 -2.13 1.22 -22.91
N VAL A 127 -1.12 0.37 -23.12
CA VAL A 127 -0.18 0.47 -24.24
C VAL A 127 -0.11 -0.81 -25.08
N SER A 128 -0.64 -1.91 -24.58
CA SER A 128 -0.76 -3.18 -25.31
C SER A 128 -2.09 -3.86 -24.98
N GLU A 129 -2.67 -4.60 -25.94
CA GLU A 129 -3.86 -5.43 -25.71
C GLU A 129 -3.53 -6.65 -24.85
N VAL A 130 -2.36 -7.25 -25.09
CA VAL A 130 -1.83 -8.39 -24.33
C VAL A 130 -0.54 -7.95 -23.65
N PRO A 131 -0.38 -8.13 -22.33
CA PRO A 131 0.88 -7.82 -21.66
C PRO A 131 2.01 -8.66 -22.27
N PRO A 132 3.16 -8.08 -22.65
CA PRO A 132 4.27 -8.85 -23.26
C PRO A 132 4.82 -9.97 -22.36
N CYS A 133 4.55 -9.90 -21.06
CA CYS A 133 4.88 -10.92 -20.08
C CYS A 133 3.75 -11.94 -19.84
N ASN A 134 2.69 -11.96 -20.64
CA ASN A 134 1.53 -12.84 -20.48
C ASN A 134 0.86 -12.79 -19.09
N GLY A 135 0.96 -11.64 -18.39
CA GLY A 135 0.36 -11.47 -17.07
C GLY A 135 1.23 -11.95 -15.91
N GLU A 136 2.46 -12.41 -16.16
CA GLU A 136 3.41 -12.81 -15.12
C GLU A 136 3.84 -11.66 -14.18
N ASN A 137 3.47 -10.42 -14.51
CA ASN A 137 3.69 -9.23 -13.68
C ASN A 137 5.15 -9.09 -13.20
N ILE A 138 6.13 -9.46 -14.05
CA ILE A 138 7.56 -9.39 -13.73
C ILE A 138 7.99 -8.00 -13.27
N CYS A 139 7.33 -6.95 -13.76
CA CYS A 139 7.53 -5.56 -13.36
C CYS A 139 7.30 -5.32 -11.85
N ILE A 140 6.33 -6.00 -11.25
CA ILE A 140 6.04 -5.95 -9.82
C ILE A 140 6.98 -6.89 -9.07
N SER A 141 7.16 -8.12 -9.56
CA SER A 141 8.02 -9.12 -8.90
C SER A 141 9.45 -8.63 -8.74
N CYS A 142 10.00 -8.00 -9.79
CA CYS A 142 11.37 -7.49 -9.81
C CYS A 142 11.59 -6.19 -9.02
N LEU A 143 10.57 -5.65 -8.34
CA LEU A 143 10.76 -4.56 -7.38
C LEU A 143 11.73 -4.97 -6.25
N TYR A 144 11.94 -6.28 -6.05
CA TYR A 144 12.63 -6.88 -4.89
C TYR A 144 13.96 -7.54 -5.20
N ASP A 145 14.29 -7.74 -6.48
CA ASP A 145 15.44 -8.56 -6.90
C ASP A 145 16.79 -7.87 -6.65
N ASN A 146 16.80 -6.70 -6.00
CA ASN A 146 18.00 -5.99 -5.61
C ASN A 146 17.78 -5.34 -4.23
N PRO A 147 18.64 -5.57 -3.21
CA PRO A 147 18.46 -5.05 -1.85
C PRO A 147 18.42 -3.51 -1.74
N ASN A 148 18.75 -2.78 -2.82
CA ASN A 148 18.64 -1.32 -2.92
C ASN A 148 17.35 -0.81 -3.57
N THR A 149 16.41 -1.69 -3.92
CA THR A 149 15.07 -1.33 -4.41
C THR A 149 14.09 -2.24 -3.68
N CYS A 150 13.41 -1.79 -2.62
CA CYS A 150 12.25 -0.89 -2.53
C CYS A 150 10.92 -1.58 -2.91
N PHE A 151 10.03 -1.66 -1.90
CA PHE A 151 9.34 -2.86 -1.47
C PHE A 151 7.78 -2.81 -1.56
N SER A 152 7.15 -3.19 -2.71
CA SER A 152 5.87 -3.93 -2.99
C SER A 152 4.33 -3.70 -2.69
N SER A 153 3.45 -4.24 -3.60
CA SER A 153 1.95 -4.31 -3.89
C SER A 153 0.88 -5.34 -3.30
N LEU A 154 -0.13 -4.82 -2.55
CA LEU A 154 -1.42 -5.26 -1.92
C LEU A 154 -1.85 -4.09 -1.02
N GLU A 155 -3.13 -3.85 -0.81
CA GLU A 155 -3.60 -2.69 -0.06
C GLU A 155 -3.73 -3.00 1.42
N VAL A 156 -2.75 -2.50 2.15
CA VAL A 156 -2.62 -2.58 3.58
C VAL A 156 -2.73 -1.18 4.16
N THR A 157 -3.74 -0.99 4.99
CA THR A 157 -3.88 0.23 5.77
C THR A 157 -3.27 -0.02 7.14
N ALA A 158 -2.22 0.72 7.49
CA ALA A 158 -1.63 0.65 8.82
C ALA A 158 -2.25 1.76 9.68
N VAL A 159 -2.90 1.37 10.76
CA VAL A 159 -3.37 2.24 11.83
C VAL A 159 -2.40 2.11 12.98
N ILE A 160 -1.76 3.20 13.38
CA ILE A 160 -0.86 3.23 14.52
C ILE A 160 -1.58 4.01 15.62
N ASN A 161 -2.18 3.29 16.56
CA ASN A 161 -2.78 3.87 17.76
C ASN A 161 -1.68 4.33 18.72
N GLY A 162 -0.93 5.36 18.35
CA GLY A 162 -0.33 6.28 19.30
C GLY A 162 -1.41 7.32 19.60
N ASN A 163 -1.82 7.47 20.87
CA ASN A 163 -2.70 8.57 21.29
C ASN A 163 -2.38 9.82 20.47
N LYS A 164 -3.32 10.27 19.62
CA LYS A 164 -3.21 11.52 18.87
C LYS A 164 -3.22 12.69 19.86
N GLU A 165 -2.13 12.89 20.57
CA GLU A 165 -1.68 14.18 21.03
C GLU A 165 -0.36 14.48 20.32
N SER A 166 -0.48 15.06 19.14
CA SER A 166 0.62 15.76 18.50
C SER A 166 0.08 17.12 18.09
N TYR A 167 0.08 18.02 19.06
CA TYR A 167 -0.09 19.45 18.83
C TYR A 167 1.03 19.94 17.92
N LEU A 168 0.67 20.64 16.84
CA LEU A 168 1.55 21.64 16.26
C LEU A 168 0.71 22.83 15.78
N LYS A 169 0.46 23.74 16.71
CA LYS A 169 0.17 25.15 16.44
C LYS A 169 1.52 25.85 16.21
N LEU A 170 1.76 26.27 14.99
CA LEU A 170 2.67 27.37 14.60
C LEU A 170 1.93 28.07 13.46
N GLY A 171 1.57 29.33 13.43
CA GLY A 171 1.77 30.53 14.24
C GLY A 171 1.31 31.65 13.29
N LYS A 172 0.41 32.56 13.71
CA LYS A 172 0.03 33.70 12.88
C LYS A 172 1.25 34.62 12.68
N SER A 173 1.56 35.01 11.45
CA SER A 173 1.94 36.40 11.16
C SER A 173 1.89 36.73 9.66
N ARG A 174 0.91 37.59 9.33
CA ARG A 174 0.70 38.44 8.14
C ARG A 174 0.32 37.76 6.83
#